data_AF-A0A225CZY6-F1
#
_entry.id   AF-A0A225CZY6-F1
#
_cell.length_a   1.000
_cell.length_b   1.000
_cell.length_c   1.000
_cell.angle_alpha   90.00
_cell.angle_beta   90.00
_cell.angle_gamma   90.00
#
_symmetry.space_group_name_H-M   'P 1'
#
loop_
_entity.id
_entity.type
_entity.pdbx_description
1 polymer ?
#
loop_
_entity_poly.entity_id
_entity_poly.type
_entity_poly.pdbx_seq_one_letter_code
_entity_poly.pdbx_strand_id
1 'polypeptide(L)'
;MARPVHNRFLCVVLFAATSVTLAARGADTPKTAEAPADPDKALVAALAGDKPLQKGEHKTVRAAFVKHFEAKHADLIKVGFGDDFDKITKWLDANAEIKEMLYTAIDPDADNIAGALEILRSLYALGPDKLKLYANAAIALAVTWDNPQAVYDYRGHQVRTHSIMPQGVDKVGVVENYEYLTKADGPIKAAAQGFPWEFLVHVVNHHTPTNERAWAVKNYGKRRAGIGSSYKDIVYDMEMLLTDSKLCKLNNQPYTLESIKKHGGVCAMQADFAARVAKSLAVPAEYVGGESNSGGLHAWVMWVEVRAVQKDKIDFVLASEGRYLGDQYYIGTLLDPKTGKEMTDRDMERRLTFVGLNPQTSRQADLLMRAYPAVRDAKDMTASQQAAYLGKILDLFPGSERAWLALAELYKEGKLTDPAAARQLAERAFTTFAKFPDFTWKVIDDLLTPVRDKAVRTRLFERLVASFEGLGRPDLACEARLKLTEYQGDAKDWKKAAEGLAFTIRKFPSEGRYVPKMMTRLQEVCKEYKGGTDLLGKFYLDLLPQIPKKRGDEVSKYCVKMHEQALDFYKTNNKTREAALIEQQLAALGRGGN
;
A
#
# COMPACT_ATOMS: atom_id res chain seq x y z
N MET A 1 52.64 10.80 -10.00
CA MET A 1 53.17 9.42 -10.09
C MET A 1 52.13 8.63 -10.88
N ALA A 2 52.29 8.41 -12.19
CA ALA A 2 53.28 7.58 -12.90
C ALA A 2 52.86 6.09 -12.98
N ARG A 3 52.58 5.65 -14.22
CA ARG A 3 52.29 4.29 -14.75
C ARG A 3 53.55 3.37 -14.70
N PRO A 4 53.57 2.05 -15.08
CA PRO A 4 52.79 1.28 -16.09
C PRO A 4 52.24 -0.10 -15.61
N VAL A 5 51.35 -0.85 -16.27
CA VAL A 5 51.22 -1.43 -17.65
C VAL A 5 52.26 -2.52 -18.01
N HIS A 6 51.82 -3.78 -18.02
CA HIS A 6 52.31 -4.85 -18.93
C HIS A 6 51.31 -6.02 -19.04
N ASN A 7 51.61 -7.04 -19.85
CA ASN A 7 51.01 -7.23 -21.18
C ASN A 7 51.33 -8.62 -21.78
N ARG A 8 50.31 -9.43 -22.14
CA ARG A 8 50.35 -10.72 -22.89
C ARG A 8 51.06 -11.93 -22.24
N PHE A 9 50.46 -13.12 -22.38
CA PHE A 9 50.80 -14.05 -23.48
C PHE A 9 49.76 -15.15 -23.71
N LEU A 10 49.74 -15.64 -24.95
CA LEU A 10 48.86 -16.68 -25.49
C LEU A 10 49.65 -18.00 -25.52
N CYS A 11 49.07 -19.12 -25.05
CA CYS A 11 49.69 -20.44 -25.21
C CYS A 11 48.69 -21.46 -25.76
N VAL A 12 48.83 -21.74 -27.05
CA VAL A 12 48.17 -22.87 -27.72
C VAL A 12 49.05 -24.10 -27.50
N VAL A 13 48.46 -25.21 -27.08
CA VAL A 13 49.12 -26.52 -27.06
C VAL A 13 48.23 -27.52 -27.80
N LEU A 14 48.68 -27.93 -28.98
CA LEU A 14 48.20 -29.16 -29.60
C LEU A 14 48.85 -30.34 -28.88
N PHE A 15 48.05 -31.35 -28.54
CA PHE A 15 48.54 -32.73 -28.43
C PHE A 15 47.69 -33.64 -29.31
N ALA A 16 48.32 -34.18 -30.34
CA ALA A 16 47.80 -35.32 -31.06
C ALA A 16 48.28 -36.60 -30.36
N ALA A 17 47.36 -37.51 -30.06
CA ALA A 17 47.69 -38.86 -29.59
C ALA A 17 46.71 -39.85 -30.23
N THR A 18 47.19 -40.56 -31.26
CA THR A 18 46.59 -41.78 -31.78
C THR A 18 46.59 -42.87 -30.72
N SER A 19 45.49 -43.63 -30.57
CA SER A 19 45.56 -45.09 -30.37
C SER A 19 44.19 -45.80 -30.26
N VAL A 20 44.14 -46.93 -30.97
CA VAL A 20 43.40 -48.17 -30.64
C VAL A 20 41.87 -48.12 -30.56
N THR A 21 41.25 -48.62 -31.63
CA THR A 21 39.95 -49.29 -31.60
C THR A 21 40.03 -50.61 -30.81
N LEU A 22 39.34 -50.70 -29.68
CA LEU A 22 39.00 -51.98 -29.04
C LEU A 22 37.48 -52.13 -29.01
N ALA A 23 36.96 -53.17 -29.68
CA ALA A 23 35.55 -53.52 -29.58
C ALA A 23 35.30 -54.24 -28.25
N ALA A 24 34.46 -53.65 -27.39
CA ALA A 24 34.01 -54.28 -26.14
C ALA A 24 32.49 -54.29 -26.07
N ARG A 25 31.96 -55.41 -25.58
CA ARG A 25 30.54 -55.80 -25.54
C ARG A 25 29.66 -54.75 -24.85
N GLY A 26 28.39 -54.70 -25.27
CA GLY A 26 27.38 -53.87 -24.63
C GLY A 26 27.20 -54.23 -23.15
N ALA A 27 27.18 -53.20 -22.33
CA ALA A 27 26.59 -53.20 -21.00
C ALA A 27 25.46 -52.17 -21.03
N ASP A 28 24.31 -52.50 -20.45
CA ASP A 28 23.20 -51.56 -20.34
C ASP A 28 23.67 -50.31 -19.58
N THR A 29 23.70 -49.16 -20.26
CA THR A 29 23.83 -47.88 -19.57
C THR A 29 22.66 -47.77 -18.58
N PRO A 30 22.92 -47.59 -17.27
CA PRO A 30 21.87 -47.26 -16.33
C PRO A 30 21.14 -46.05 -16.88
N LYS A 31 19.82 -46.19 -17.07
CA LYS A 31 18.96 -45.13 -17.57
C LYS A 31 19.19 -43.92 -16.67
N THR A 32 19.88 -42.91 -17.16
CA THR A 32 20.20 -41.70 -16.40
C THR A 32 18.88 -41.17 -15.89
N ALA A 33 18.71 -41.12 -14.57
CA ALA A 33 17.53 -40.50 -13.99
C ALA A 33 17.47 -39.08 -14.57
N GLU A 34 16.38 -38.74 -15.26
CA GLU A 34 16.19 -37.39 -15.78
C GLU A 34 16.39 -36.43 -14.61
N ALA A 35 17.24 -35.42 -14.80
CA ALA A 35 17.44 -34.38 -13.80
C ALA A 35 16.05 -33.85 -13.41
N PRO A 36 15.76 -33.70 -12.10
CA PRO A 36 14.41 -33.41 -11.62
C PRO A 36 13.85 -32.22 -12.39
N ALA A 37 12.67 -32.43 -13.00
CA ALA A 37 12.10 -31.49 -13.94
C ALA A 37 12.01 -30.10 -13.31
N ASP A 38 12.64 -29.12 -13.96
CA ASP A 38 12.68 -27.72 -13.57
C ASP A 38 11.29 -27.25 -13.09
N PRO A 39 11.11 -26.93 -11.79
CA PRO A 39 9.81 -26.61 -11.23
C PRO A 39 9.12 -25.44 -11.95
N ASP A 40 9.89 -24.42 -12.37
CA ASP A 40 9.35 -23.25 -13.05
C ASP A 40 8.81 -23.63 -14.43
N LYS A 41 9.50 -24.51 -15.16
CA LYS A 41 8.98 -25.06 -16.43
C LYS A 41 7.74 -25.93 -16.23
N ALA A 42 7.70 -26.73 -15.15
CA ALA A 42 6.53 -27.54 -14.81
C ALA A 42 5.30 -26.66 -14.48
N LEU A 43 5.49 -25.55 -13.77
CA LEU A 43 4.44 -24.56 -13.50
C LEU A 43 3.95 -23.90 -14.80
N VAL A 44 4.85 -23.44 -15.66
CA VAL A 44 4.49 -22.82 -16.95
C VAL A 44 3.71 -23.80 -17.84
N ALA A 45 4.09 -25.08 -17.85
CA ALA A 45 3.37 -26.12 -18.59
C ALA A 45 1.98 -26.39 -17.98
N ALA A 46 1.86 -26.44 -16.66
CA ALA A 46 0.57 -26.61 -15.97
C ALA A 46 -0.37 -25.41 -16.14
N LEU A 47 0.17 -24.20 -16.35
CA LEU A 47 -0.56 -22.97 -16.62
C LEU A 47 -0.63 -22.63 -18.13
N ALA A 48 -0.44 -23.62 -19.01
CA ALA A 48 -0.54 -23.43 -20.45
C ALA A 48 -2.01 -23.28 -20.93
N GLY A 49 -2.17 -22.59 -22.07
CA GLY A 49 -3.48 -22.28 -22.65
C GLY A 49 -4.27 -21.21 -21.88
N ASP A 50 -5.54 -21.06 -22.25
CA ASP A 50 -6.42 -20.01 -21.71
C ASP A 50 -7.26 -20.46 -20.51
N LYS A 51 -7.41 -21.77 -20.29
CA LYS A 51 -8.22 -22.30 -19.18
C LYS A 51 -7.83 -21.73 -17.81
N PRO A 52 -6.54 -21.64 -17.42
CA PRO A 52 -6.13 -21.03 -16.15
C PRO A 52 -6.59 -19.57 -15.95
N LEU A 53 -6.90 -18.85 -17.03
CA LEU A 53 -7.34 -17.45 -17.03
C LEU A 53 -8.87 -17.29 -16.93
N GLN A 54 -9.63 -18.40 -16.92
CA GLN A 54 -11.09 -18.39 -16.85
C GLN A 54 -11.60 -18.35 -15.39
N LYS A 55 -12.76 -17.73 -15.18
CA LYS A 55 -13.43 -17.68 -13.87
C LYS A 55 -13.81 -19.09 -13.41
N GLY A 56 -13.52 -19.41 -12.15
CA GLY A 56 -13.79 -20.72 -11.55
C GLY A 56 -12.61 -21.70 -11.57
N GLU A 57 -11.57 -21.44 -12.38
CA GLU A 57 -10.38 -22.30 -12.49
C GLU A 57 -9.33 -22.11 -11.38
N HIS A 58 -9.67 -21.32 -10.35
CA HIS A 58 -8.86 -21.11 -9.14
C HIS A 58 -8.33 -22.43 -8.54
N LYS A 59 -9.12 -23.51 -8.48
CA LYS A 59 -8.65 -24.81 -7.98
C LYS A 59 -7.51 -25.39 -8.84
N THR A 60 -7.63 -25.32 -10.16
CA THR A 60 -6.60 -25.79 -11.11
C THR A 60 -5.31 -24.97 -10.95
N VAL A 61 -5.42 -23.63 -10.90
CA VAL A 61 -4.27 -22.73 -10.70
C VAL A 61 -3.59 -22.99 -9.35
N ARG A 62 -4.37 -23.09 -8.27
CA ARG A 62 -3.88 -23.31 -6.91
C ARG A 62 -3.17 -24.67 -6.76
N ALA A 63 -3.70 -25.73 -7.35
CA ALA A 63 -3.07 -27.06 -7.35
C ALA A 63 -1.75 -27.10 -8.15
N ALA A 64 -1.63 -26.33 -9.24
CA ALA A 64 -0.36 -26.18 -9.96
C ALA A 64 0.69 -25.46 -9.10
N PHE A 65 0.28 -24.39 -8.41
CA PHE A 65 1.15 -23.65 -7.49
C PHE A 65 1.59 -24.46 -6.27
N VAL A 66 0.76 -25.34 -5.72
CA VAL A 66 1.19 -26.25 -4.64
C VAL A 66 2.33 -27.14 -5.10
N LYS A 67 2.18 -27.84 -6.23
CA LYS A 67 3.22 -28.73 -6.77
C LYS A 67 4.52 -27.98 -7.05
N HIS A 68 4.40 -26.75 -7.58
CA HIS A 68 5.53 -25.85 -7.81
C HIS A 68 6.23 -25.47 -6.51
N PHE A 69 5.49 -25.01 -5.51
CA PHE A 69 6.03 -24.61 -4.21
C PHE A 69 6.73 -25.78 -3.51
N GLU A 70 6.13 -26.97 -3.52
CA GLU A 70 6.72 -28.19 -2.96
C GLU A 70 8.01 -28.58 -3.66
N ALA A 71 8.04 -28.57 -5.00
CA ALA A 71 9.23 -28.92 -5.77
C ALA A 71 10.35 -27.87 -5.66
N LYS A 72 10.01 -26.58 -5.63
CA LYS A 72 10.97 -25.46 -5.61
C LYS A 72 11.51 -25.17 -4.21
N HIS A 73 10.74 -25.44 -3.16
CA HIS A 73 11.07 -25.09 -1.78
C HIS A 73 11.16 -26.29 -0.84
N ALA A 74 11.30 -27.51 -1.37
CA ALA A 74 11.35 -28.77 -0.61
C ALA A 74 12.25 -28.69 0.65
N ASP A 75 13.45 -28.12 0.53
CA ASP A 75 14.39 -28.03 1.66
C ASP A 75 13.99 -26.95 2.68
N LEU A 76 13.38 -25.83 2.24
CA LEU A 76 12.83 -24.83 3.16
C LEU A 76 11.59 -25.35 3.90
N ILE A 77 10.80 -26.22 3.27
CA ILE A 77 9.66 -26.90 3.91
C ILE A 77 10.17 -27.87 4.99
N LYS A 78 11.23 -28.65 4.71
CA LYS A 78 11.89 -29.49 5.72
C LYS A 78 12.46 -28.67 6.87
N VAL A 79 13.12 -27.54 6.59
CA VAL A 79 13.67 -26.65 7.63
C VAL A 79 12.56 -26.06 8.50
N GLY A 80 11.50 -25.51 7.91
CA GLY A 80 10.40 -24.89 8.64
C GLY A 80 9.60 -25.89 9.49
N PHE A 81 9.27 -27.07 8.96
CA PHE A 81 8.59 -28.10 9.75
C PHE A 81 9.52 -28.89 10.69
N GLY A 82 10.83 -28.91 10.44
CA GLY A 82 11.83 -29.60 11.26
C GLY A 82 11.45 -31.05 11.59
N ASP A 83 11.61 -31.44 12.85
CA ASP A 83 11.36 -32.80 13.34
C ASP A 83 9.91 -33.29 13.17
N ASP A 84 8.96 -32.38 12.94
CA ASP A 84 7.55 -32.70 12.67
C ASP A 84 7.19 -32.78 11.18
N PHE A 85 8.17 -32.65 10.27
CA PHE A 85 7.99 -32.65 8.81
C PHE A 85 7.06 -33.76 8.30
N ASP A 86 7.31 -35.03 8.65
CA ASP A 86 6.50 -36.16 8.18
C ASP A 86 5.05 -36.09 8.71
N LYS A 87 4.87 -35.65 9.97
CA LYS A 87 3.55 -35.57 10.61
C LYS A 87 2.71 -34.45 10.00
N ILE A 88 3.32 -33.27 9.85
CA ILE A 88 2.67 -32.07 9.29
C ILE A 88 2.39 -32.28 7.81
N THR A 89 3.32 -32.82 7.03
CA THR A 89 3.11 -33.12 5.60
C THR A 89 1.95 -34.10 5.42
N LYS A 90 1.94 -35.23 6.14
CA LYS A 90 0.83 -36.20 6.13
C LYS A 90 -0.50 -35.58 6.53
N TRP A 91 -0.51 -34.68 7.51
CA TRP A 91 -1.72 -33.97 7.91
C TRP A 91 -2.19 -32.96 6.85
N LEU A 92 -1.27 -32.23 6.22
CA LEU A 92 -1.56 -31.29 5.13
C LEU A 92 -2.10 -32.02 3.89
N ASP A 93 -1.58 -33.20 3.57
CA ASP A 93 -2.10 -34.06 2.49
C ASP A 93 -3.53 -34.53 2.78
N ALA A 94 -3.83 -34.91 4.02
CA ALA A 94 -5.18 -35.24 4.47
C ALA A 94 -6.12 -34.01 4.56
N ASN A 95 -5.59 -32.79 4.46
CA ASN A 95 -6.33 -31.52 4.54
C ASN A 95 -5.96 -30.60 3.36
N ALA A 96 -6.01 -31.14 2.14
CA ALA A 96 -5.52 -30.49 0.92
C ALA A 96 -5.95 -29.02 0.73
N GLU A 97 -7.18 -28.63 1.07
CA GLU A 97 -7.61 -27.22 0.94
C GLU A 97 -6.85 -26.25 1.86
N ILE A 98 -6.34 -26.73 3.02
CA ILE A 98 -5.50 -25.95 3.95
C ILE A 98 -4.08 -25.87 3.41
N LYS A 99 -3.50 -27.01 2.97
CA LYS A 99 -2.20 -27.08 2.27
C LYS A 99 -2.15 -26.12 1.09
N GLU A 100 -3.16 -26.19 0.24
CA GLU A 100 -3.35 -25.33 -0.92
C GLU A 100 -3.46 -23.85 -0.55
N MET A 101 -4.15 -23.50 0.54
CA MET A 101 -4.28 -22.10 0.95
C MET A 101 -2.99 -21.56 1.60
N LEU A 102 -2.31 -22.37 2.40
CA LEU A 102 -1.03 -22.02 3.03
C LEU A 102 0.05 -21.71 1.99
N TYR A 103 0.37 -22.68 1.12
CA TYR A 103 1.46 -22.55 0.15
C TYR A 103 1.20 -21.46 -0.91
N THR A 104 -0.05 -21.00 -1.07
CA THR A 104 -0.39 -19.88 -1.97
C THR A 104 -0.59 -18.53 -1.26
N ALA A 105 -0.82 -18.52 0.06
CA ALA A 105 -0.75 -17.32 0.87
C ALA A 105 0.70 -16.83 1.02
N ILE A 106 1.64 -17.77 1.24
CA ILE A 106 3.08 -17.49 1.26
C ILE A 106 3.49 -16.92 -0.11
N ASP A 107 4.11 -15.75 -0.14
CA ASP A 107 4.67 -15.08 -1.33
C ASP A 107 6.21 -15.04 -1.21
N PRO A 108 6.95 -15.88 -1.96
CA PRO A 108 8.41 -15.93 -1.91
C PRO A 108 9.14 -14.59 -2.13
N ASP A 109 8.48 -13.59 -2.72
CA ASP A 109 9.03 -12.24 -2.95
C ASP A 109 8.90 -11.31 -1.72
N ALA A 110 8.23 -11.75 -0.66
CA ALA A 110 7.93 -10.94 0.53
C ALA A 110 8.09 -11.68 1.86
N ASP A 111 7.82 -12.99 1.88
CA ASP A 111 7.66 -13.79 3.09
C ASP A 111 8.88 -14.71 3.32
N ASN A 112 9.27 -14.88 4.58
CA ASN A 112 10.27 -15.87 4.98
C ASN A 112 9.63 -17.27 5.01
N ILE A 113 9.74 -18.00 3.89
CA ILE A 113 9.14 -19.34 3.70
C ILE A 113 9.39 -20.28 4.88
N ALA A 114 10.63 -20.41 5.34
CA ALA A 114 10.94 -21.32 6.45
C ALA A 114 10.33 -20.83 7.77
N GLY A 115 10.39 -19.52 8.04
CA GLY A 115 9.77 -18.91 9.23
C GLY A 115 8.25 -19.04 9.27
N ALA A 116 7.57 -18.81 8.15
CA ALA A 116 6.12 -18.99 8.01
C ALA A 116 5.68 -20.45 8.28
N LEU A 117 6.48 -21.42 7.83
CA LEU A 117 6.20 -22.85 8.04
C LEU A 117 6.57 -23.31 9.46
N GLU A 118 7.61 -22.73 10.08
CA GLU A 118 7.90 -22.89 11.51
C GLU A 118 6.77 -22.33 12.39
N ILE A 119 6.22 -21.18 12.03
CA ILE A 119 5.04 -20.61 12.68
C ILE A 119 3.88 -21.59 12.61
N LEU A 120 3.57 -22.13 11.43
CA LEU A 120 2.52 -23.13 11.29
C LEU A 120 2.78 -24.39 12.14
N ARG A 121 4.02 -24.89 12.19
CA ARG A 121 4.43 -25.99 13.07
C ARG A 121 4.13 -25.68 14.54
N SER A 122 4.48 -24.49 15.01
CA SER A 122 4.21 -24.07 16.39
C SER A 122 2.71 -24.08 16.71
N LEU A 123 1.87 -23.69 15.74
CA LEU A 123 0.41 -23.72 15.87
C LEU A 123 -0.18 -25.14 15.76
N TYR A 124 0.43 -26.01 14.95
CA TYR A 124 0.05 -27.42 14.81
C TYR A 124 0.23 -28.19 16.13
N ALA A 125 1.31 -27.92 16.86
CA ALA A 125 1.58 -28.48 18.17
C ALA A 125 0.50 -28.14 19.23
N LEU A 126 -0.28 -27.07 19.03
CA LEU A 126 -1.42 -26.69 19.89
C LEU A 126 -2.71 -27.48 19.59
N GLY A 127 -2.70 -28.36 18.58
CA GLY A 127 -3.83 -29.23 18.22
C GLY A 127 -4.13 -29.22 16.72
N PRO A 128 -3.96 -30.34 15.99
CA PRO A 128 -4.23 -30.40 14.54
C PRO A 128 -5.68 -30.10 14.16
N ASP A 129 -6.67 -30.57 14.93
CA ASP A 129 -8.09 -30.26 14.71
C ASP A 129 -8.44 -28.80 15.00
N LYS A 130 -7.72 -28.19 15.95
CA LYS A 130 -7.81 -26.76 16.26
C LYS A 130 -7.25 -25.94 15.09
N LEU A 131 -6.11 -26.34 14.52
CA LEU A 131 -5.55 -25.74 13.30
C LEU A 131 -6.52 -25.88 12.11
N LYS A 132 -7.14 -27.05 11.94
CA LYS A 132 -8.19 -27.27 10.92
C LYS A 132 -9.34 -26.26 11.03
N LEU A 133 -9.84 -26.06 12.25
CA LEU A 133 -11.00 -25.21 12.53
C LEU A 133 -10.69 -23.70 12.39
N TYR A 134 -9.43 -23.30 12.60
CA TYR A 134 -9.00 -21.89 12.56
C TYR A 134 -7.89 -21.65 11.49
N ALA A 135 -7.96 -22.36 10.37
CA ALA A 135 -6.92 -22.36 9.34
C ALA A 135 -6.60 -20.96 8.79
N ASN A 136 -7.60 -20.11 8.55
CA ASN A 136 -7.36 -18.73 8.10
C ASN A 136 -6.59 -17.90 9.13
N ALA A 137 -6.83 -18.09 10.43
CA ALA A 137 -6.09 -17.39 11.49
C ALA A 137 -4.65 -17.91 11.63
N ALA A 138 -4.43 -19.22 11.47
CA ALA A 138 -3.10 -19.80 11.44
C ALA A 138 -2.28 -19.34 10.22
N ILE A 139 -2.90 -19.28 9.04
CA ILE A 139 -2.26 -18.76 7.82
C ILE A 139 -1.97 -17.26 7.95
N ALA A 140 -2.91 -16.46 8.47
CA ALA A 140 -2.67 -15.03 8.70
C ALA A 140 -1.49 -14.79 9.66
N LEU A 141 -1.35 -15.58 10.72
CA LEU A 141 -0.17 -15.52 11.59
C LEU A 141 1.12 -15.89 10.85
N ALA A 142 1.08 -16.96 10.04
CA ALA A 142 2.24 -17.44 9.29
C ALA A 142 2.79 -16.44 8.27
N VAL A 143 1.94 -15.60 7.65
CA VAL A 143 2.35 -14.58 6.65
C VAL A 143 2.40 -13.15 7.21
N THR A 144 2.36 -13.00 8.54
CA THR A 144 2.49 -11.72 9.24
C THR A 144 3.65 -11.73 10.22
N TRP A 145 3.90 -12.84 10.91
CA TRP A 145 4.90 -12.94 11.98
C TRP A 145 6.24 -13.54 11.53
N ASP A 146 6.33 -13.99 10.28
CA ASP A 146 7.57 -14.38 9.62
C ASP A 146 8.45 -13.17 9.29
N ASN A 147 7.84 -11.98 9.17
CA ASN A 147 8.50 -10.69 9.05
C ASN A 147 8.16 -9.76 10.24
N PRO A 148 9.10 -9.48 11.17
CA PRO A 148 8.88 -8.56 12.28
C PRO A 148 8.41 -7.15 11.91
N GLN A 149 8.69 -6.67 10.69
CA GLN A 149 8.24 -5.34 10.22
C GLN A 149 6.74 -5.29 9.92
N ALA A 150 6.08 -6.43 9.72
CA ALA A 150 4.64 -6.51 9.46
C ALA A 150 3.79 -6.49 10.74
N VAL A 151 4.42 -6.65 11.91
CA VAL A 151 3.75 -6.60 13.22
C VAL A 151 3.74 -5.16 13.73
N TYR A 152 2.55 -4.63 14.06
CA TYR A 152 2.42 -3.28 14.61
C TYR A 152 3.02 -3.19 16.01
N ASP A 153 4.02 -2.31 16.14
CA ASP A 153 4.74 -2.06 17.37
C ASP A 153 4.50 -0.64 17.91
N TYR A 154 3.95 -0.57 19.12
CA TYR A 154 3.65 0.66 19.83
C TYR A 154 4.74 1.12 20.81
N ARG A 155 5.95 0.49 20.87
CA ARG A 155 7.04 0.98 21.75
C ARG A 155 7.40 2.44 21.46
N GLY A 156 7.33 2.87 20.19
CA GLY A 156 7.54 4.28 19.82
C GLY A 156 6.58 5.26 20.53
N HIS A 157 5.32 4.86 20.77
CA HIS A 157 4.35 5.69 21.50
C HIS A 157 4.61 5.68 23.02
N GLN A 158 5.02 4.54 23.57
CA GLN A 158 5.46 4.43 24.98
C GLN A 158 6.68 5.32 25.26
N VAL A 159 7.69 5.29 24.38
CA VAL A 159 8.89 6.15 24.49
C VAL A 159 8.50 7.63 24.40
N ARG A 160 7.70 8.01 23.40
CA ARG A 160 7.25 9.40 23.20
C ARG A 160 6.47 9.97 24.40
N THR A 161 5.77 9.12 25.15
CA THR A 161 4.95 9.53 26.32
C THR A 161 5.70 9.44 27.65
N HIS A 162 6.97 9.02 27.65
CA HIS A 162 7.75 8.70 28.85
C HIS A 162 7.04 7.67 29.77
N SER A 163 6.25 6.78 29.17
CA SER A 163 5.50 5.74 29.88
C SER A 163 6.37 4.54 30.23
N ILE A 164 5.88 3.66 31.09
CA ILE A 164 6.48 2.35 31.38
C ILE A 164 5.86 1.31 30.44
N MET A 165 6.66 0.53 29.71
CA MET A 165 6.13 -0.56 28.86
C MET A 165 5.42 -1.62 29.73
N PRO A 166 4.20 -2.07 29.40
CA PRO A 166 3.51 -3.09 30.19
C PRO A 166 4.28 -4.41 30.28
N GLN A 167 4.15 -5.08 31.42
CA GLN A 167 4.74 -6.41 31.59
C GLN A 167 4.11 -7.41 30.62
N GLY A 168 4.95 -8.23 29.99
CA GLY A 168 4.50 -9.31 29.11
C GLY A 168 4.25 -8.92 27.65
N VAL A 169 4.46 -7.67 27.24
CA VAL A 169 4.40 -7.25 25.82
C VAL A 169 5.33 -8.09 24.95
N ASP A 170 6.56 -8.31 25.40
CA ASP A 170 7.56 -9.13 24.69
C ASP A 170 7.22 -10.63 24.68
N LYS A 171 6.20 -11.05 25.46
CA LYS A 171 5.64 -12.41 25.45
C LYS A 171 4.43 -12.55 24.55
N VAL A 172 3.92 -11.47 23.95
CA VAL A 172 2.80 -11.57 23.01
C VAL A 172 3.36 -11.92 21.64
N GLY A 173 3.40 -13.20 21.33
CA GLY A 173 3.83 -13.73 20.04
C GLY A 173 2.69 -14.34 19.23
N VAL A 174 3.10 -15.23 18.32
CA VAL A 174 2.26 -16.04 17.44
C VAL A 174 1.29 -16.92 18.24
N VAL A 175 1.81 -17.64 19.24
CA VAL A 175 1.05 -18.60 20.05
C VAL A 175 -0.02 -17.87 20.86
N GLU A 176 0.31 -16.76 21.52
CA GLU A 176 -0.61 -15.98 22.35
C GLU A 176 -1.75 -15.36 21.52
N ASN A 177 -1.44 -14.83 20.32
CA ASN A 177 -2.45 -14.33 19.40
C ASN A 177 -3.39 -15.46 18.94
N TYR A 178 -2.85 -16.61 18.57
CA TYR A 178 -3.64 -17.77 18.14
C TYR A 178 -4.51 -18.33 19.26
N GLU A 179 -3.93 -18.56 20.44
CA GLU A 179 -4.63 -19.02 21.62
C GLU A 179 -5.77 -18.09 22.02
N TYR A 180 -5.55 -16.77 21.98
CA TYR A 180 -6.58 -15.78 22.27
C TYR A 180 -7.79 -15.91 21.33
N LEU A 181 -7.56 -15.94 20.01
CA LEU A 181 -8.64 -16.04 19.02
C LEU A 181 -9.38 -17.39 19.08
N THR A 182 -8.66 -18.47 19.39
CA THR A 182 -9.20 -19.85 19.38
C THR A 182 -9.89 -20.27 20.68
N LYS A 183 -9.56 -19.63 21.81
CA LYS A 183 -10.24 -19.81 23.11
C LYS A 183 -11.43 -18.86 23.30
N ALA A 184 -11.59 -17.85 22.45
CA ALA A 184 -12.69 -16.90 22.52
C ALA A 184 -14.02 -17.49 22.03
N ASP A 185 -15.12 -16.87 22.44
CA ASP A 185 -16.50 -17.24 22.08
C ASP A 185 -17.24 -16.11 21.36
N GLY A 186 -18.45 -16.40 20.90
CA GLY A 186 -19.38 -15.42 20.34
C GLY A 186 -18.82 -14.69 19.10
N PRO A 187 -18.92 -13.35 19.01
CA PRO A 187 -18.48 -12.59 17.83
C PRO A 187 -17.00 -12.74 17.49
N ILE A 188 -16.12 -12.97 18.48
CA ILE A 188 -14.68 -13.11 18.26
C ILE A 188 -14.40 -14.45 17.57
N LYS A 189 -15.02 -15.53 18.05
CA LYS A 189 -14.98 -16.85 17.42
C LYS A 189 -15.52 -16.83 15.99
N ALA A 190 -16.67 -16.19 15.80
CA ALA A 190 -17.29 -16.05 14.48
C ALA A 190 -16.38 -15.29 13.48
N ALA A 191 -15.69 -14.24 13.93
CA ALA A 191 -14.70 -13.53 13.12
C ALA A 191 -13.45 -14.39 12.81
N ALA A 192 -12.88 -15.05 13.83
CA ALA A 192 -11.67 -15.88 13.69
C ALA A 192 -11.87 -17.11 12.79
N GLN A 193 -13.10 -17.62 12.68
CA GLN A 193 -13.46 -18.73 11.78
C GLN A 193 -13.98 -18.24 10.42
N GLY A 194 -14.72 -17.13 10.40
CA GLY A 194 -15.45 -16.66 9.22
C GLY A 194 -14.67 -15.74 8.28
N PHE A 195 -13.64 -15.04 8.76
CA PHE A 195 -12.82 -14.19 7.90
C PHE A 195 -11.75 -14.98 7.14
N PRO A 196 -11.47 -14.63 5.87
CA PRO A 196 -10.33 -15.13 5.14
C PRO A 196 -9.04 -14.48 5.69
N TRP A 197 -7.90 -15.14 5.48
CA TRP A 197 -6.63 -14.72 6.08
C TRP A 197 -6.23 -13.27 5.73
N GLU A 198 -6.57 -12.78 4.54
CA GLU A 198 -6.31 -11.39 4.07
C GLU A 198 -6.97 -10.32 4.95
N PHE A 199 -8.04 -10.64 5.68
CA PHE A 199 -8.66 -9.74 6.67
C PHE A 199 -8.09 -9.97 8.07
N LEU A 200 -7.61 -11.19 8.37
CA LEU A 200 -7.09 -11.55 9.69
C LEU A 200 -5.64 -11.10 9.91
N VAL A 201 -4.84 -10.81 8.87
CA VAL A 201 -3.52 -10.18 9.03
C VAL A 201 -3.63 -8.85 9.80
N HIS A 202 -4.67 -8.06 9.51
CA HIS A 202 -5.06 -6.81 10.20
C HIS A 202 -5.68 -7.00 11.59
N VAL A 203 -5.77 -8.25 12.08
CA VAL A 203 -6.23 -8.61 13.44
C VAL A 203 -5.08 -9.14 14.28
N VAL A 204 -4.16 -9.90 13.70
CA VAL A 204 -3.11 -10.64 14.43
C VAL A 204 -1.76 -9.92 14.50
N ASN A 205 -1.57 -8.86 13.72
CA ASN A 205 -0.33 -8.08 13.63
C ASN A 205 -0.09 -7.15 14.82
N HIS A 206 -0.14 -7.62 16.07
CA HIS A 206 0.09 -6.76 17.23
C HIS A 206 0.50 -7.48 18.54
N HIS A 207 1.23 -6.74 19.39
CA HIS A 207 1.66 -7.17 20.72
C HIS A 207 0.73 -6.74 21.87
N THR A 208 -0.61 -6.75 21.73
CA THR A 208 -1.50 -6.43 22.88
C THR A 208 -1.57 -7.60 23.86
N PRO A 209 -1.20 -7.44 25.15
CA PRO A 209 -1.28 -8.49 26.17
C PRO A 209 -2.69 -8.97 26.49
N THR A 210 -2.83 -10.24 26.87
CA THR A 210 -4.13 -10.91 27.11
C THR A 210 -5.00 -10.24 28.18
N ASN A 211 -4.41 -9.68 29.24
CA ASN A 211 -5.13 -8.91 30.26
C ASN A 211 -5.72 -7.61 29.66
N GLU A 212 -4.98 -6.92 28.80
CA GLU A 212 -5.48 -5.73 28.09
C GLU A 212 -6.57 -6.09 27.07
N ARG A 213 -6.44 -7.23 26.37
CA ARG A 213 -7.50 -7.73 25.48
C ARG A 213 -8.77 -8.07 26.26
N ALA A 214 -8.65 -8.76 27.40
CA ALA A 214 -9.78 -9.07 28.27
C ALA A 214 -10.45 -7.80 28.82
N TRP A 215 -9.66 -6.77 29.18
CA TRP A 215 -10.17 -5.45 29.53
C TRP A 215 -10.93 -4.80 28.35
N ALA A 216 -10.40 -4.88 27.13
CA ALA A 216 -11.07 -4.36 25.94
C ALA A 216 -12.40 -5.10 25.68
N VAL A 217 -12.43 -6.43 25.76
CA VAL A 217 -13.67 -7.23 25.65
C VAL A 217 -14.71 -6.80 26.69
N LYS A 218 -14.31 -6.67 27.96
CA LYS A 218 -15.18 -6.24 29.06
C LYS A 218 -15.80 -4.86 28.84
N ASN A 219 -15.02 -3.90 28.34
CA ASN A 219 -15.42 -2.50 28.21
C ASN A 219 -16.02 -2.12 26.84
N TYR A 220 -15.73 -2.90 25.79
CA TYR A 220 -16.08 -2.58 24.40
C TYR A 220 -16.78 -3.71 23.64
N GLY A 221 -16.91 -4.92 24.18
CA GLY A 221 -17.54 -6.06 23.47
C GLY A 221 -18.98 -5.79 23.00
N LYS A 222 -19.72 -4.95 23.74
CA LYS A 222 -21.08 -4.48 23.35
C LYS A 222 -21.08 -3.39 22.27
N ARG A 223 -19.92 -2.78 21.97
CA ARG A 223 -19.70 -1.70 20.98
C ARG A 223 -18.83 -2.18 19.81
N ARG A 224 -18.91 -3.46 19.42
CA ARG A 224 -18.08 -4.02 18.32
C ARG A 224 -18.44 -3.41 16.95
N ALA A 225 -19.71 -3.08 16.71
CA ALA A 225 -20.11 -2.26 15.57
C ALA A 225 -19.76 -0.78 15.84
N GLY A 226 -19.15 -0.10 14.87
CA GLY A 226 -18.65 1.27 15.02
C GLY A 226 -17.46 1.40 15.98
N ILE A 227 -16.71 0.32 16.23
CA ILE A 227 -15.70 0.25 17.32
C ILE A 227 -14.61 1.32 17.26
N GLY A 228 -14.23 1.81 16.07
CA GLY A 228 -13.25 2.89 15.93
C GLY A 228 -13.66 4.20 16.60
N SER A 229 -14.96 4.39 16.89
CA SER A 229 -15.47 5.49 17.73
C SER A 229 -14.80 5.55 19.12
N SER A 230 -14.23 4.44 19.59
CA SER A 230 -13.40 4.37 20.81
C SER A 230 -12.20 5.31 20.81
N TYR A 231 -11.75 5.80 19.64
CA TYR A 231 -10.80 6.91 19.52
C TYR A 231 -11.21 8.13 20.36
N LYS A 232 -12.51 8.45 20.38
CA LYS A 232 -13.09 9.60 21.10
C LYS A 232 -13.25 9.35 22.61
N ASP A 233 -13.07 8.12 23.10
CA ASP A 233 -13.09 7.81 24.53
C ASP A 233 -11.80 8.30 25.25
N ILE A 234 -10.77 8.73 24.50
CA ILE A 234 -9.47 9.15 25.02
C ILE A 234 -9.40 10.68 25.08
N VAL A 235 -9.19 11.22 26.29
CA VAL A 235 -9.05 12.67 26.51
C VAL A 235 -7.78 13.19 25.85
N TYR A 236 -7.88 14.28 25.09
CA TYR A 236 -6.74 14.85 24.38
C TYR A 236 -5.74 15.50 25.36
N ASP A 237 -4.46 15.15 25.25
CA ASP A 237 -3.41 15.75 26.07
C ASP A 237 -2.83 17.03 25.44
N MET A 238 -3.49 18.16 25.70
CA MET A 238 -3.05 19.48 25.21
C MET A 238 -1.69 19.90 25.75
N GLU A 239 -1.30 19.47 26.95
CA GLU A 239 0.02 19.81 27.53
C GLU A 239 1.13 19.08 26.78
N MET A 240 0.91 17.81 26.43
CA MET A 240 1.78 17.04 25.54
C MET A 240 1.91 17.66 24.15
N LEU A 241 0.82 18.20 23.59
CA LEU A 241 0.87 18.90 22.30
C LEU A 241 1.69 20.20 22.39
N LEU A 242 1.37 21.06 23.36
CA LEU A 242 1.98 22.40 23.51
C LEU A 242 3.46 22.37 23.92
N THR A 243 3.89 21.30 24.60
CA THR A 243 5.29 21.15 25.05
C THR A 243 6.16 20.29 24.13
N ASP A 244 5.63 19.86 22.98
CA ASP A 244 6.25 18.89 22.07
C ASP A 244 6.72 17.62 22.78
N SER A 245 5.78 16.95 23.44
CA SER A 245 5.97 15.71 24.20
C SER A 245 6.94 15.79 25.42
N LYS A 246 7.38 16.98 25.85
CA LYS A 246 8.24 17.12 27.05
C LYS A 246 7.48 16.84 28.35
N LEU A 247 6.24 17.28 28.44
CA LEU A 247 5.32 16.97 29.55
C LEU A 247 4.21 16.06 29.02
N CYS A 248 3.91 14.97 29.71
CA CYS A 248 2.89 14.00 29.30
C CYS A 248 2.14 13.48 30.52
N LYS A 249 0.80 13.39 30.45
CA LYS A 249 -0.03 12.82 31.53
C LYS A 249 0.20 11.33 31.77
N LEU A 250 0.77 10.65 30.77
CA LEU A 250 1.19 9.25 30.82
C LEU A 250 2.63 9.06 31.34
N ASN A 251 3.38 10.13 31.65
CA ASN A 251 4.75 10.05 32.16
C ASN A 251 4.81 9.18 33.44
N ASN A 252 5.71 8.19 33.44
CA ASN A 252 5.85 7.15 34.47
C ASN A 252 4.58 6.30 34.75
N GLN A 253 3.57 6.34 33.89
CA GLN A 253 2.41 5.43 33.95
C GLN A 253 2.65 4.20 33.05
N PRO A 254 2.04 3.04 33.33
CA PRO A 254 2.05 1.92 32.38
C PRO A 254 1.40 2.30 31.04
N TYR A 255 1.98 1.93 29.91
CA TYR A 255 1.42 2.18 28.57
C TYR A 255 0.37 1.12 28.17
N THR A 256 -0.67 0.98 28.99
CA THR A 256 -1.80 0.04 28.75
C THR A 256 -3.02 0.77 28.19
N LEU A 257 -3.93 0.02 27.54
CA LEU A 257 -5.25 0.52 27.12
C LEU A 257 -6.00 1.21 28.27
N GLU A 258 -6.03 0.60 29.44
CA GLU A 258 -6.68 1.17 30.63
C GLU A 258 -6.04 2.48 31.08
N SER A 259 -4.72 2.56 31.04
CA SER A 259 -3.96 3.76 31.40
C SER A 259 -4.15 4.88 30.37
N ILE A 260 -4.06 4.58 29.07
CA ILE A 260 -4.31 5.55 27.99
C ILE A 260 -5.73 6.12 28.11
N LYS A 261 -6.73 5.29 28.44
CA LYS A 261 -8.10 5.77 28.70
C LYS A 261 -8.23 6.63 29.95
N LYS A 262 -7.48 6.36 31.01
CA LYS A 262 -7.52 7.11 32.26
C LYS A 262 -6.77 8.44 32.19
N HIS A 263 -5.60 8.46 31.54
CA HIS A 263 -4.66 9.59 31.54
C HIS A 263 -4.73 10.45 30.27
N GLY A 264 -5.24 9.89 29.16
CA GLY A 264 -5.34 10.58 27.87
C GLY A 264 -4.08 10.50 27.02
N GLY A 265 -4.04 11.30 25.97
CA GLY A 265 -2.89 11.44 25.05
C GLY A 265 -3.25 12.25 23.81
N VAL A 266 -2.27 12.62 22.98
CA VAL A 266 -2.52 13.20 21.66
C VAL A 266 -3.03 12.14 20.67
N CYS A 267 -3.37 12.56 19.44
CA CYS A 267 -3.96 11.73 18.38
C CYS A 267 -3.31 10.36 18.15
N ALA A 268 -1.98 10.24 18.27
CA ALA A 268 -1.28 8.96 18.17
C ALA A 268 -1.77 7.93 19.19
N MET A 269 -1.92 8.33 20.46
CA MET A 269 -2.44 7.45 21.52
C MET A 269 -3.93 7.14 21.33
N GLN A 270 -4.70 8.07 20.77
CA GLN A 270 -6.12 7.84 20.44
C GLN A 270 -6.27 6.78 19.33
N ALA A 271 -5.42 6.85 18.30
CA ALA A 271 -5.37 5.88 17.19
C ALA A 271 -4.86 4.51 17.63
N ASP A 272 -3.75 4.44 18.37
CA ASP A 272 -3.17 3.21 18.94
C ASP A 272 -4.20 2.49 19.82
N PHE A 273 -4.80 3.23 20.76
CA PHE A 273 -5.85 2.70 21.63
C PHE A 273 -7.00 2.09 20.83
N ALA A 274 -7.56 2.83 19.87
CA ALA A 274 -8.70 2.37 19.09
C ALA A 274 -8.36 1.15 18.21
N ALA A 275 -7.18 1.14 17.58
CA ALA A 275 -6.70 0.01 16.79
C ALA A 275 -6.50 -1.24 17.67
N ARG A 276 -5.80 -1.12 18.80
CA ARG A 276 -5.57 -2.23 19.74
C ARG A 276 -6.86 -2.74 20.39
N VAL A 277 -7.83 -1.88 20.69
CA VAL A 277 -9.17 -2.27 21.16
C VAL A 277 -9.95 -3.04 20.07
N ALA A 278 -9.93 -2.55 18.82
CA ALA A 278 -10.60 -3.22 17.70
C ALA A 278 -10.01 -4.60 17.38
N LYS A 279 -8.67 -4.72 17.30
CA LYS A 279 -7.96 -6.01 17.14
C LYS A 279 -8.29 -6.99 18.27
N SER A 280 -8.39 -6.51 19.51
CA SER A 280 -8.82 -7.32 20.68
C SER A 280 -10.24 -7.91 20.55
N LEU A 281 -11.10 -7.31 19.72
CA LEU A 281 -12.46 -7.77 19.43
C LEU A 281 -12.57 -8.55 18.10
N ALA A 282 -11.42 -8.96 17.53
CA ALA A 282 -11.29 -9.52 16.19
C ALA A 282 -12.02 -8.68 15.13
N VAL A 283 -11.80 -7.35 15.18
CA VAL A 283 -12.16 -6.43 14.10
C VAL A 283 -10.86 -6.03 13.40
N PRO A 284 -10.73 -6.28 12.08
CA PRO A 284 -9.60 -5.79 11.28
C PRO A 284 -9.51 -4.27 11.38
N ALA A 285 -8.39 -3.75 11.89
CA ALA A 285 -8.23 -2.33 12.16
C ALA A 285 -6.76 -1.93 12.14
N GLU A 286 -6.44 -0.68 11.80
CA GLU A 286 -5.06 -0.20 11.76
C GLU A 286 -4.90 1.21 12.31
N TYR A 287 -3.74 1.44 12.90
CA TYR A 287 -3.19 2.78 13.14
C TYR A 287 -2.76 3.35 11.78
N VAL A 288 -3.17 4.58 11.48
CA VAL A 288 -2.79 5.28 10.25
C VAL A 288 -2.26 6.67 10.61
N GLY A 289 -1.10 7.02 10.06
CA GLY A 289 -0.51 8.36 10.16
C GLY A 289 -0.62 9.12 8.83
N GLY A 290 -0.69 10.44 8.86
CA GLY A 290 -0.69 11.23 7.62
C GLY A 290 -0.54 12.73 7.83
N GLU A 291 -0.50 13.47 6.72
CA GLU A 291 -0.19 14.90 6.68
C GLU A 291 -1.40 15.71 6.17
N SER A 292 -1.65 16.88 6.78
CA SER A 292 -2.73 17.79 6.42
C SER A 292 -2.39 18.61 5.16
N ASN A 293 -3.39 19.33 4.64
CA ASN A 293 -3.18 20.38 3.62
C ASN A 293 -2.16 21.48 4.01
N SER A 294 -1.85 21.60 5.30
CA SER A 294 -0.99 22.62 5.90
C SER A 294 0.35 22.06 6.41
N GLY A 295 0.63 20.78 6.14
CA GLY A 295 1.88 20.11 6.56
C GLY A 295 1.89 19.61 8.01
N GLY A 296 0.71 19.53 8.64
CA GLY A 296 0.56 19.02 10.00
C GLY A 296 0.45 17.51 10.04
N LEU A 297 1.26 16.84 10.86
CA LEU A 297 1.14 15.41 11.10
C LEU A 297 -0.04 15.09 12.01
N HIS A 298 -0.73 13.99 11.72
CA HIS A 298 -1.86 13.50 12.51
C HIS A 298 -1.96 11.97 12.43
N ALA A 299 -2.72 11.38 13.35
CA ALA A 299 -2.97 9.95 13.40
C ALA A 299 -4.45 9.65 13.64
N TRP A 300 -4.96 8.62 12.98
CA TRP A 300 -6.35 8.18 13.08
C TRP A 300 -6.43 6.65 13.04
N VAL A 301 -7.59 6.10 13.40
CA VAL A 301 -7.86 4.66 13.25
C VAL A 301 -8.64 4.41 11.97
N MET A 302 -8.35 3.31 11.29
CA MET A 302 -9.22 2.72 10.28
C MET A 302 -9.66 1.32 10.70
N TRP A 303 -10.86 0.89 10.30
CA TRP A 303 -11.34 -0.46 10.57
C TRP A 303 -12.36 -0.96 9.56
N VAL A 304 -12.48 -2.28 9.46
CA VAL A 304 -13.48 -2.96 8.62
C VAL A 304 -14.81 -3.05 9.40
N GLU A 305 -15.77 -2.20 9.04
CA GLU A 305 -17.14 -2.28 9.54
C GLU A 305 -17.92 -3.35 8.74
N VAL A 306 -17.90 -4.58 9.23
CA VAL A 306 -18.55 -5.73 8.57
C VAL A 306 -20.07 -5.66 8.72
N ARG A 307 -20.76 -5.74 7.58
CA ARG A 307 -22.22 -5.80 7.46
C ARG A 307 -22.73 -7.23 7.33
N ALA A 308 -22.05 -8.04 6.53
CA ALA A 308 -22.35 -9.46 6.37
C ALA A 308 -21.10 -10.27 5.97
N VAL A 309 -21.04 -11.52 6.41
CA VAL A 309 -20.04 -12.50 5.97
C VAL A 309 -20.76 -13.64 5.24
N GLN A 310 -20.29 -13.97 4.04
CA GLN A 310 -20.79 -15.04 3.19
C GLN A 310 -19.59 -15.92 2.78
N LYS A 311 -19.86 -17.11 2.23
CA LYS A 311 -18.80 -18.09 1.91
C LYS A 311 -17.76 -17.58 0.90
N ASP A 312 -18.19 -16.70 0.00
CA ASP A 312 -17.44 -16.20 -1.15
C ASP A 312 -17.38 -14.66 -1.21
N LYS A 313 -17.98 -13.97 -0.23
CA LYS A 313 -18.08 -12.50 -0.18
C LYS A 313 -18.09 -11.98 1.26
N ILE A 314 -17.48 -10.83 1.49
CA ILE A 314 -17.66 -10.01 2.70
C ILE A 314 -18.28 -8.69 2.28
N ASP A 315 -19.45 -8.34 2.84
CA ASP A 315 -20.00 -6.99 2.73
C ASP A 315 -19.54 -6.16 3.91
N PHE A 316 -18.83 -5.07 3.63
CA PHE A 316 -18.24 -4.20 4.65
C PHE A 316 -18.07 -2.78 4.10
N VAL A 317 -17.74 -1.85 4.99
CA VAL A 317 -17.17 -0.53 4.63
C VAL A 317 -15.88 -0.35 5.42
N LEU A 318 -14.83 0.17 4.79
CA LEU A 318 -13.66 0.62 5.55
C LEU A 318 -13.98 1.98 6.15
N ALA A 319 -14.13 2.04 7.46
CA ALA A 319 -14.44 3.24 8.21
C ALA A 319 -13.16 3.86 8.79
N SER A 320 -13.21 5.15 9.14
CA SER A 320 -12.14 5.84 9.85
C SER A 320 -12.66 6.84 10.86
N GLU A 321 -11.96 7.01 11.97
CA GLU A 321 -12.33 7.91 13.07
C GLU A 321 -11.09 8.67 13.54
N GLY A 322 -11.26 9.95 13.87
CA GLY A 322 -10.15 10.87 14.12
C GLY A 322 -9.62 11.56 12.87
N ARG A 323 -9.94 11.11 11.65
CA ARG A 323 -9.54 11.78 10.40
C ARG A 323 -10.26 13.13 10.25
N TYR A 324 -9.66 14.22 10.72
CA TYR A 324 -10.28 15.55 10.69
C TYR A 324 -10.41 16.10 9.27
N LEU A 325 -11.61 15.97 8.68
CA LEU A 325 -11.85 16.37 7.28
C LEU A 325 -11.58 17.86 7.00
N GLY A 326 -11.69 18.74 8.00
CA GLY A 326 -11.35 20.17 7.85
C GLY A 326 -9.87 20.43 7.50
N ASP A 327 -8.97 19.56 7.99
CA ASP A 327 -7.53 19.59 7.73
C ASP A 327 -7.11 18.74 6.51
N GLN A 328 -8.07 18.08 5.86
CA GLN A 328 -7.88 17.48 4.53
C GLN A 328 -6.80 16.37 4.46
N TYR A 329 -6.85 15.43 5.40
CA TYR A 329 -6.05 14.19 5.43
C TYR A 329 -6.56 13.16 4.39
N TYR A 330 -6.30 13.41 3.10
CA TYR A 330 -6.79 12.59 1.98
C TYR A 330 -6.29 11.15 2.01
N ILE A 331 -5.00 10.99 2.30
CA ILE A 331 -4.25 9.73 2.33
C ILE A 331 -3.50 9.68 3.67
N GLY A 332 -3.38 8.49 4.23
CA GLY A 332 -2.41 8.18 5.28
C GLY A 332 -1.63 6.91 4.95
N THR A 333 -0.58 6.65 5.72
CA THR A 333 0.30 5.49 5.59
C THR A 333 0.21 4.56 6.81
N LEU A 334 0.46 3.29 6.54
CA LEU A 334 0.58 2.20 7.49
C LEU A 334 1.58 1.17 6.95
N LEU A 335 2.01 0.22 7.78
CA LEU A 335 2.76 -0.95 7.31
C LEU A 335 1.77 -2.05 6.91
N ASP A 336 1.96 -2.61 5.71
CA ASP A 336 1.21 -3.74 5.18
C ASP A 336 1.45 -4.98 6.07
N PRO A 337 0.41 -5.50 6.78
CA PRO A 337 0.61 -6.59 7.73
C PRO A 337 0.93 -7.94 7.11
N LYS A 338 0.96 -8.05 5.78
CA LYS A 338 1.54 -9.20 5.10
C LYS A 338 3.02 -8.97 4.78
N THR A 339 3.37 -7.79 4.25
CA THR A 339 4.69 -7.60 3.62
C THR A 339 5.68 -6.76 4.42
N GLY A 340 5.24 -6.09 5.49
CA GLY A 340 6.03 -5.15 6.30
C GLY A 340 6.41 -3.85 5.56
N LYS A 341 5.98 -3.69 4.31
CA LYS A 341 6.26 -2.52 3.47
C LYS A 341 5.22 -1.43 3.75
N GLU A 342 5.62 -0.17 3.61
CA GLU A 342 4.67 0.93 3.67
C GLU A 342 3.60 0.81 2.57
N MET A 343 2.35 1.06 2.93
CA MET A 343 1.22 1.15 2.01
C MET A 343 0.31 2.32 2.41
N THR A 344 -0.48 2.81 1.45
CA THR A 344 -1.50 3.81 1.76
C THR A 344 -2.76 3.16 2.36
N ASP A 345 -3.48 3.93 3.16
CA ASP A 345 -4.80 3.59 3.66
C ASP A 345 -5.83 3.39 2.52
N ARG A 346 -5.65 4.10 1.41
CA ARG A 346 -6.40 3.92 0.16
C ARG A 346 -6.07 2.62 -0.57
N ASP A 347 -4.81 2.16 -0.53
CA ASP A 347 -4.44 0.84 -1.02
C ASP A 347 -5.04 -0.27 -0.15
N MET A 348 -5.13 -0.09 1.17
CA MET A 348 -5.82 -1.01 2.07
C MET A 348 -7.31 -1.08 1.72
N GLU A 349 -7.98 0.07 1.58
CA GLU A 349 -9.38 0.19 1.17
C GLU A 349 -9.65 -0.52 -0.16
N ARG A 350 -8.81 -0.26 -1.17
CA ARG A 350 -8.88 -0.86 -2.50
C ARG A 350 -8.68 -2.38 -2.46
N ARG A 351 -7.59 -2.85 -1.84
CA ARG A 351 -7.23 -4.28 -1.77
C ARG A 351 -8.32 -5.07 -1.04
N LEU A 352 -8.72 -4.65 0.16
CA LEU A 352 -9.78 -5.32 0.92
C LEU A 352 -11.12 -5.28 0.20
N THR A 353 -11.45 -4.19 -0.52
CA THR A 353 -12.71 -4.14 -1.30
C THR A 353 -12.72 -5.19 -2.40
N PHE A 354 -11.64 -5.29 -3.19
CA PHE A 354 -11.59 -6.27 -4.28
C PHE A 354 -11.50 -7.72 -3.77
N VAL A 355 -10.77 -7.99 -2.68
CA VAL A 355 -10.75 -9.31 -2.03
C VAL A 355 -12.15 -9.63 -1.48
N GLY A 356 -12.78 -8.71 -0.76
CA GLY A 356 -14.10 -8.89 -0.16
C GLY A 356 -15.22 -9.15 -1.18
N LEU A 357 -15.08 -8.68 -2.42
CA LEU A 357 -16.02 -8.98 -3.51
C LEU A 357 -15.92 -10.43 -4.01
N ASN A 358 -14.70 -10.98 -4.14
CA ASN A 358 -14.48 -12.38 -4.52
C ASN A 358 -13.03 -12.83 -4.19
N PRO A 359 -12.78 -13.45 -3.02
CA PRO A 359 -11.41 -13.81 -2.61
C PRO A 359 -10.77 -14.84 -3.55
N GLN A 360 -11.54 -15.80 -4.07
CA GLN A 360 -11.01 -16.86 -4.95
C GLN A 360 -10.50 -16.30 -6.28
N THR A 361 -11.24 -15.37 -6.88
CA THR A 361 -10.85 -14.73 -8.14
C THR A 361 -9.67 -13.78 -7.94
N SER A 362 -9.61 -13.07 -6.81
CA SER A 362 -8.46 -12.26 -6.40
C SER A 362 -7.20 -13.12 -6.25
N ARG A 363 -7.28 -14.24 -5.52
CA ARG A 363 -6.16 -15.19 -5.34
C ARG A 363 -5.72 -15.83 -6.66
N GLN A 364 -6.67 -16.23 -7.52
CA GLN A 364 -6.36 -16.77 -8.84
C GLN A 364 -5.56 -15.77 -9.69
N ALA A 365 -5.99 -14.51 -9.73
CA ALA A 365 -5.31 -13.46 -10.49
C ALA A 365 -3.93 -13.10 -9.91
N ASP A 366 -3.78 -13.09 -8.58
CA ASP A 366 -2.47 -12.87 -7.95
C ASP A 366 -1.48 -13.99 -8.30
N LEU A 367 -1.90 -15.26 -8.17
CA LEU A 367 -1.08 -16.41 -8.55
C LEU A 367 -0.67 -16.37 -10.02
N LEU A 368 -1.61 -16.07 -10.93
CA LEU A 368 -1.27 -15.89 -12.36
C LEU A 368 -0.26 -14.76 -12.58
N MET A 369 -0.35 -13.66 -11.82
CA MET A 369 0.64 -12.58 -11.88
C MET A 369 1.99 -12.95 -11.26
N ARG A 370 2.06 -13.85 -10.27
CA ARG A 370 3.35 -14.41 -9.78
C ARG A 370 4.01 -15.32 -10.81
N ALA A 371 3.22 -16.12 -11.55
CA ALA A 371 3.72 -16.94 -12.65
C ALA A 371 4.09 -16.13 -13.91
N TYR A 372 3.54 -14.92 -14.08
CA TYR A 372 3.64 -14.15 -15.30
C TYR A 372 5.06 -13.95 -15.85
N PRO A 373 6.11 -13.59 -15.06
CA PRO A 373 7.47 -13.47 -15.57
C PRO A 373 7.99 -14.78 -16.19
N ALA A 374 7.83 -15.91 -15.49
CA ALA A 374 8.24 -17.21 -16.01
C ALA A 374 7.44 -17.63 -17.26
N VAL A 375 6.13 -17.35 -17.28
CA VAL A 375 5.24 -17.63 -18.43
C VAL A 375 5.58 -16.75 -19.64
N ARG A 376 5.98 -15.50 -19.42
CA ARG A 376 6.49 -14.57 -20.44
C ARG A 376 7.79 -15.08 -21.05
N ASP A 377 8.77 -15.39 -20.19
CA ASP A 377 10.13 -15.72 -20.61
C ASP A 377 10.20 -17.10 -21.28
N ALA A 378 9.53 -18.11 -20.72
CA ALA A 378 9.50 -19.46 -21.29
C ALA A 378 8.72 -19.58 -22.61
N LYS A 379 7.94 -18.56 -22.98
CA LYS A 379 7.21 -18.50 -24.26
C LYS A 379 7.76 -17.42 -25.21
N ASP A 380 8.85 -16.75 -24.85
CA ASP A 380 9.43 -15.59 -25.56
C ASP A 380 8.36 -14.57 -25.99
N MET A 381 7.49 -14.18 -25.04
CA MET A 381 6.31 -13.38 -25.37
C MET A 381 6.69 -11.98 -25.87
N THR A 382 6.27 -11.66 -27.09
CA THR A 382 6.23 -10.28 -27.61
C THR A 382 5.37 -9.38 -26.71
N ALA A 383 5.61 -8.06 -26.76
CA ALA A 383 4.83 -7.08 -25.99
C ALA A 383 3.31 -7.20 -26.23
N SER A 384 2.88 -7.51 -27.45
CA SER A 384 1.47 -7.73 -27.79
C SER A 384 0.88 -9.00 -27.14
N GLN A 385 1.66 -10.09 -27.06
CA GLN A 385 1.25 -11.31 -26.35
C GLN A 385 1.20 -11.09 -24.84
N GLN A 386 2.17 -10.35 -24.29
CA GLN A 386 2.17 -9.89 -22.90
C GLN A 386 0.90 -9.07 -22.60
N ALA A 387 0.59 -8.06 -23.42
CA ALA A 387 -0.61 -7.25 -23.26
C ALA A 387 -1.91 -8.08 -23.33
N ALA A 388 -2.00 -9.04 -24.24
CA ALA A 388 -3.15 -9.94 -24.34
C ALA A 388 -3.31 -10.85 -23.11
N TYR A 389 -2.21 -11.36 -22.54
CA TYR A 389 -2.23 -12.15 -21.32
C TYR A 389 -2.68 -11.32 -20.11
N LEU A 390 -2.10 -10.13 -19.94
CA LEU A 390 -2.47 -9.19 -18.88
C LEU A 390 -3.93 -8.72 -19.00
N GLY A 391 -4.41 -8.48 -20.23
CA GLY A 391 -5.82 -8.20 -20.51
C GLY A 391 -6.77 -9.29 -20.01
N LYS A 392 -6.46 -10.56 -20.27
CA LYS A 392 -7.24 -11.70 -19.74
C LYS A 392 -7.23 -11.75 -18.21
N ILE A 393 -6.12 -11.40 -17.55
CA ILE A 393 -6.07 -11.26 -16.08
C ILE A 393 -6.97 -10.12 -15.61
N LEU A 394 -7.04 -8.99 -16.31
CA LEU A 394 -7.97 -7.90 -15.98
C LEU A 394 -9.45 -8.26 -16.23
N ASP A 395 -9.75 -9.16 -17.16
CA ASP A 395 -11.10 -9.65 -17.42
C ASP A 395 -11.56 -10.70 -16.39
N LEU A 396 -10.61 -11.51 -15.91
CA LEU A 396 -10.76 -12.38 -14.74
C LEU A 396 -11.00 -11.54 -13.48
N PHE A 397 -10.09 -10.61 -13.19
CA PHE A 397 -10.07 -9.78 -11.97
C PHE A 397 -9.67 -8.32 -12.29
N PRO A 398 -10.64 -7.41 -12.48
CA PRO A 398 -10.37 -6.01 -12.83
C PRO A 398 -9.51 -5.25 -11.82
N GLY A 399 -9.52 -5.67 -10.54
CA GLY A 399 -8.74 -5.07 -9.45
C GLY A 399 -7.26 -5.49 -9.39
N SER A 400 -6.75 -6.27 -10.36
CA SER A 400 -5.37 -6.79 -10.34
C SER A 400 -4.31 -5.68 -10.47
N GLU A 401 -3.79 -5.21 -9.34
CA GLU A 401 -2.74 -4.18 -9.28
C GLU A 401 -1.49 -4.59 -10.09
N ARG A 402 -0.99 -5.81 -9.86
CA ARG A 402 0.20 -6.35 -10.56
C ARG A 402 -0.02 -6.32 -12.09
N ALA A 403 -1.22 -6.63 -12.60
CA ALA A 403 -1.50 -6.61 -14.04
C ALA A 403 -1.60 -5.19 -14.63
N TRP A 404 -2.23 -4.26 -13.92
CA TRP A 404 -2.31 -2.86 -14.34
C TRP A 404 -0.94 -2.19 -14.39
N LEU A 405 -0.09 -2.43 -13.38
CA LEU A 405 1.27 -1.90 -13.34
C LEU A 405 2.14 -2.50 -14.47
N ALA A 406 2.04 -3.81 -14.71
CA ALA A 406 2.75 -4.45 -15.82
C ALA A 406 2.32 -3.91 -17.19
N LEU A 407 1.03 -3.64 -17.42
CA LEU A 407 0.55 -2.99 -18.65
C LEU A 407 1.07 -1.56 -18.78
N ALA A 408 1.02 -0.77 -17.70
CA ALA A 408 1.49 0.61 -17.70
C ALA A 408 2.99 0.71 -18.05
N GLU A 409 3.81 -0.16 -17.45
CA GLU A 409 5.25 -0.19 -17.72
C GLU A 409 5.57 -0.55 -19.18
N LEU A 410 4.84 -1.50 -19.80
CA LEU A 410 5.00 -1.81 -21.23
C LEU A 410 4.73 -0.61 -22.16
N TYR A 411 3.81 0.29 -21.79
CA TYR A 411 3.55 1.53 -22.54
C TYR A 411 4.62 2.60 -22.29
N LYS A 412 5.06 2.74 -21.03
CA LYS A 412 6.10 3.67 -20.58
C LYS A 412 7.46 3.37 -21.22
N GLU A 413 7.86 2.11 -21.25
CA GLU A 413 9.07 1.61 -21.91
C GLU A 413 8.97 1.69 -23.46
N GLY A 414 7.82 2.08 -24.02
CA GLY A 414 7.60 2.14 -25.47
C GLY A 414 7.51 0.79 -26.16
N LYS A 415 7.37 -0.32 -25.41
CA LYS A 415 7.16 -1.68 -25.95
C LYS A 415 5.77 -1.84 -26.55
N LEU A 416 4.78 -1.10 -26.03
CA LEU A 416 3.46 -0.91 -26.61
C LEU A 416 3.31 0.53 -27.10
N THR A 417 2.91 0.69 -28.36
CA THR A 417 2.93 2.01 -29.04
C THR A 417 1.58 2.44 -29.61
N ASP A 418 0.53 1.61 -29.56
CA ASP A 418 -0.81 1.96 -30.08
C ASP A 418 -1.52 3.02 -29.19
N PRO A 419 -1.74 4.26 -29.69
CA PRO A 419 -2.43 5.31 -28.95
C PRO A 419 -3.93 5.09 -28.77
N ALA A 420 -4.56 4.19 -29.55
CA ALA A 420 -5.97 3.86 -29.43
C ALA A 420 -6.21 2.86 -28.30
N ALA A 421 -5.47 1.74 -28.27
CA ALA A 421 -5.49 0.79 -27.16
C ALA A 421 -5.10 1.43 -25.82
N ALA A 422 -4.05 2.26 -25.81
CA ALA A 422 -3.63 3.04 -24.62
C ALA A 422 -4.78 3.87 -24.03
N ARG A 423 -5.53 4.57 -24.90
CA ARG A 423 -6.70 5.36 -24.51
C ARG A 423 -7.83 4.49 -23.97
N GLN A 424 -8.11 3.35 -24.59
CA GLN A 424 -9.16 2.44 -24.11
C GLN A 424 -8.81 1.87 -22.72
N LEU A 425 -7.54 1.55 -22.46
CA LEU A 425 -7.07 1.13 -21.14
C LEU A 425 -7.16 2.25 -20.10
N ALA A 426 -6.84 3.50 -20.47
CA ALA A 426 -7.06 4.68 -19.64
C ALA A 426 -8.55 4.87 -19.24
N GLU A 427 -9.49 4.76 -20.19
CA GLU A 427 -10.93 4.81 -19.89
C GLU A 427 -11.39 3.64 -19.00
N ARG A 428 -10.82 2.44 -19.22
CA ARG A 428 -11.07 1.27 -18.36
C ARG A 428 -10.52 1.48 -16.95
N ALA A 429 -9.39 2.17 -16.77
CA ALA A 429 -8.87 2.52 -15.45
C ALA A 429 -9.82 3.51 -14.73
N PHE A 430 -10.27 4.58 -15.42
CA PHE A 430 -11.24 5.55 -14.85
C PHE A 430 -12.51 4.88 -14.32
N THR A 431 -13.04 3.90 -15.06
CA THR A 431 -14.27 3.18 -14.66
C THR A 431 -14.02 2.13 -13.59
N THR A 432 -12.93 1.35 -13.69
CA THR A 432 -12.56 0.31 -12.72
C THR A 432 -12.21 0.88 -11.34
N PHE A 433 -11.52 2.03 -11.31
CA PHE A 433 -11.00 2.67 -10.11
C PHE A 433 -11.69 4.01 -9.81
N ALA A 434 -12.94 4.20 -10.25
CA ALA A 434 -13.73 5.41 -9.97
C ALA A 434 -13.87 5.72 -8.47
N LYS A 435 -13.85 4.69 -7.62
CA LYS A 435 -13.85 4.81 -6.14
C LYS A 435 -12.45 4.86 -5.51
N PHE A 436 -11.40 4.61 -6.30
CA PHE A 436 -10.01 4.50 -5.85
C PHE A 436 -9.10 5.38 -6.74
N PRO A 437 -9.35 6.72 -6.77
CA PRO A 437 -8.74 7.64 -7.73
C PRO A 437 -7.20 7.66 -7.65
N ASP A 438 -6.63 7.37 -6.48
CA ASP A 438 -5.20 7.23 -6.22
C ASP A 438 -4.55 6.18 -7.15
N PHE A 439 -5.23 5.04 -7.37
CA PHE A 439 -4.70 3.99 -8.23
C PHE A 439 -4.83 4.32 -9.71
N THR A 440 -5.88 5.06 -10.11
CA THR A 440 -5.95 5.67 -11.45
C THR A 440 -4.73 6.55 -11.68
N TRP A 441 -4.45 7.46 -10.73
CA TRP A 441 -3.33 8.38 -10.83
C TRP A 441 -1.97 7.67 -10.97
N LYS A 442 -1.76 6.59 -10.21
CA LYS A 442 -0.56 5.74 -10.23
C LYS A 442 -0.21 5.14 -11.61
N VAL A 443 -1.21 4.92 -12.50
CA VAL A 443 -0.99 4.23 -13.79
C VAL A 443 -1.24 5.09 -15.03
N ILE A 444 -1.97 6.20 -14.90
CA ILE A 444 -2.56 6.88 -16.06
C ILE A 444 -1.55 7.60 -16.97
N ASP A 445 -0.48 8.17 -16.41
CA ASP A 445 0.52 8.89 -17.21
C ASP A 445 1.37 7.92 -18.04
N ASP A 446 1.81 6.83 -17.41
CA ASP A 446 2.56 5.72 -18.02
C ASP A 446 1.75 5.07 -19.16
N LEU A 447 0.47 4.72 -18.92
CA LEU A 447 -0.46 4.21 -19.95
C LEU A 447 -0.62 5.16 -21.14
N LEU A 448 -0.61 6.49 -20.91
CA LEU A 448 -0.80 7.50 -21.95
C LEU A 448 0.49 7.92 -22.66
N THR A 449 1.64 7.30 -22.38
CA THR A 449 2.94 7.52 -23.04
C THR A 449 2.90 7.53 -24.58
N PRO A 450 2.25 6.58 -25.28
CA PRO A 450 2.20 6.60 -26.75
C PRO A 450 1.28 7.68 -27.34
N VAL A 451 0.43 8.32 -26.53
CA VAL A 451 -0.55 9.30 -27.01
C VAL A 451 0.14 10.63 -27.28
N ARG A 452 0.77 10.75 -28.46
CA ARG A 452 1.50 11.96 -28.89
C ARG A 452 0.60 13.14 -29.26
N ASP A 453 -0.69 12.90 -29.53
CA ASP A 453 -1.67 13.96 -29.76
C ASP A 453 -1.90 14.76 -28.46
N LYS A 454 -1.38 15.98 -28.45
CA LYS A 454 -1.45 16.91 -27.32
C LYS A 454 -2.88 17.34 -26.99
N ALA A 455 -3.77 17.44 -27.98
CA ALA A 455 -5.18 17.77 -27.76
C ALA A 455 -5.98 16.58 -27.20
N VAL A 456 -5.60 15.35 -27.51
CA VAL A 456 -6.14 14.14 -26.84
C VAL A 456 -5.63 14.04 -25.40
N ARG A 457 -4.31 14.16 -25.16
CA ARG A 457 -3.75 14.19 -23.79
C ARG A 457 -4.37 15.29 -22.93
N THR A 458 -4.48 16.51 -23.46
CA THR A 458 -5.14 17.65 -22.79
C THR A 458 -6.56 17.29 -22.35
N ARG A 459 -7.41 16.77 -23.24
CA ARG A 459 -8.79 16.40 -22.90
C ARG A 459 -8.91 15.28 -21.87
N LEU A 460 -7.99 14.32 -21.87
CA LEU A 460 -7.96 13.24 -20.88
C LEU A 460 -7.57 13.76 -19.50
N PHE A 461 -6.55 14.62 -19.43
CA PHE A 461 -6.12 15.23 -18.17
C PHE A 461 -7.10 16.30 -17.65
N GLU A 462 -7.81 17.02 -18.52
CA GLU A 462 -8.93 17.89 -18.12
C GLU A 462 -10.06 17.09 -17.46
N ARG A 463 -10.37 15.89 -17.98
CA ARG A 463 -11.35 14.97 -17.37
C ARG A 463 -10.86 14.38 -16.05
N LEU A 464 -9.57 14.04 -15.92
CA LEU A 464 -8.96 13.64 -14.65
C LEU A 464 -9.12 14.72 -13.58
N VAL A 465 -8.71 15.96 -13.88
CA VAL A 465 -8.84 17.09 -12.95
C VAL A 465 -10.30 17.26 -12.55
N ALA A 466 -11.23 17.33 -13.50
CA ALA A 466 -12.66 17.47 -13.20
C ALA A 466 -13.22 16.30 -12.36
N SER A 467 -12.75 15.07 -12.58
CA SER A 467 -13.16 13.89 -11.80
C SER A 467 -12.63 13.95 -10.36
N PHE A 468 -11.36 14.30 -10.16
CA PHE A 468 -10.76 14.44 -8.82
C PHE A 468 -11.38 15.62 -8.06
N GLU A 469 -11.64 16.74 -8.73
CA GLU A 469 -12.40 17.86 -8.18
C GLU A 469 -13.81 17.44 -7.73
N GLY A 470 -14.52 16.63 -8.54
CA GLY A 470 -15.85 16.11 -8.22
C GLY A 470 -15.87 15.06 -7.09
N LEU A 471 -14.77 14.35 -6.89
CA LEU A 471 -14.57 13.39 -5.79
C LEU A 471 -14.09 14.05 -4.48
N GLY A 472 -13.89 15.38 -4.46
CA GLY A 472 -13.34 16.07 -3.29
C GLY A 472 -11.86 15.72 -3.02
N ARG A 473 -11.09 15.43 -4.07
CA ARG A 473 -9.66 15.10 -4.05
C ARG A 473 -8.83 16.22 -4.71
N PRO A 474 -8.72 17.41 -4.08
CA PRO A 474 -7.95 18.50 -4.62
C PRO A 474 -6.44 18.22 -4.64
N ASP A 475 -5.94 17.32 -3.79
CA ASP A 475 -4.56 16.81 -3.88
C ASP A 475 -4.30 16.21 -5.27
N LEU A 476 -5.08 15.21 -5.67
CA LEU A 476 -4.97 14.58 -6.99
C LEU A 476 -5.33 15.55 -8.12
N ALA A 477 -6.30 16.46 -7.92
CA ALA A 477 -6.64 17.48 -8.91
C ALA A 477 -5.50 18.48 -9.14
N CYS A 478 -4.76 18.86 -8.09
CA CYS A 478 -3.59 19.73 -8.18
C CYS A 478 -2.43 19.02 -8.90
N GLU A 479 -2.17 17.75 -8.59
CA GLU A 479 -1.14 16.96 -9.29
C GLU A 479 -1.50 16.75 -10.78
N ALA A 480 -2.75 16.37 -11.08
CA ALA A 480 -3.24 16.25 -12.45
C ALA A 480 -3.19 17.60 -13.21
N ARG A 481 -3.42 18.73 -12.54
CA ARG A 481 -3.30 20.08 -13.14
C ARG A 481 -1.85 20.47 -13.42
N LEU A 482 -0.92 20.14 -12.52
CA LEU A 482 0.52 20.33 -12.75
C LEU A 482 0.99 19.53 -13.96
N LYS A 483 0.60 18.26 -14.06
CA LYS A 483 0.91 17.41 -15.22
C LYS A 483 0.27 17.91 -16.52
N LEU A 484 -1.00 18.31 -16.47
CA LEU A 484 -1.70 18.93 -17.62
C LEU A 484 -0.98 20.18 -18.13
N THR A 485 -0.40 20.97 -17.23
CA THR A 485 0.39 22.16 -17.58
C THR A 485 1.63 21.82 -18.40
N GLU A 486 2.28 20.67 -18.18
CA GLU A 486 3.39 20.19 -19.03
C GLU A 486 2.90 20.00 -20.47
N TYR A 487 1.79 19.30 -20.66
CA TYR A 487 1.23 19.01 -21.99
C TYR A 487 0.68 20.24 -22.73
N GLN A 488 0.14 21.20 -21.99
CA GLN A 488 -0.28 22.49 -22.55
C GLN A 488 0.94 23.36 -22.90
N GLY A 489 2.00 23.33 -22.09
CA GLY A 489 3.28 23.98 -22.40
C GLY A 489 3.97 23.40 -23.64
N ASP A 490 4.02 22.08 -23.76
CA ASP A 490 4.48 21.40 -24.98
C ASP A 490 3.68 21.82 -26.22
N ALA A 491 2.37 22.08 -26.06
CA ALA A 491 1.49 22.58 -27.12
C ALA A 491 1.65 24.09 -27.40
N LYS A 492 2.48 24.80 -26.61
CA LYS A 492 2.60 26.27 -26.56
C LYS A 492 1.30 26.99 -26.18
N ASP A 493 0.36 26.29 -25.55
CA ASP A 493 -0.91 26.82 -25.06
C ASP A 493 -0.75 27.41 -23.63
N TRP A 494 0.25 28.28 -23.49
CA TRP A 494 0.67 28.85 -22.21
C TRP A 494 -0.44 29.63 -21.51
N LYS A 495 -1.30 30.32 -22.29
CA LYS A 495 -2.43 31.05 -21.74
C LYS A 495 -3.44 30.10 -21.08
N LYS A 496 -3.81 28.99 -21.74
CA LYS A 496 -4.73 28.00 -21.17
C LYS A 496 -4.13 27.27 -19.97
N ALA A 497 -2.82 27.03 -19.99
CA ALA A 497 -2.09 26.49 -18.83
C ALA A 497 -2.16 27.43 -17.62
N ALA A 498 -1.91 28.73 -17.80
CA ALA A 498 -2.03 29.72 -16.74
C ALA A 498 -3.48 29.83 -16.22
N GLU A 499 -4.46 29.88 -17.11
CA GLU A 499 -5.89 29.92 -16.75
C GLU A 499 -6.31 28.66 -15.97
N GLY A 500 -5.83 27.48 -16.37
CA GLY A 500 -6.10 26.21 -15.67
C GLY A 500 -5.48 26.15 -14.28
N LEU A 501 -4.22 26.56 -14.12
CA LEU A 501 -3.56 26.67 -12.82
C LEU A 501 -4.30 27.66 -11.92
N ALA A 502 -4.54 28.87 -12.42
CA ALA A 502 -5.25 29.93 -11.70
C ALA A 502 -6.66 29.49 -11.26
N PHE A 503 -7.36 28.71 -12.08
CA PHE A 503 -8.66 28.12 -11.74
C PHE A 503 -8.55 27.12 -10.58
N THR A 504 -7.68 26.10 -10.70
CA THR A 504 -7.56 25.07 -9.66
C THR A 504 -7.02 25.65 -8.35
N ILE A 505 -6.12 26.64 -8.38
CA ILE A 505 -5.64 27.35 -7.19
C ILE A 505 -6.74 28.17 -6.51
N ARG A 506 -7.58 28.91 -7.27
CA ARG A 506 -8.77 29.61 -6.72
C ARG A 506 -9.81 28.65 -6.17
N LYS A 507 -9.91 27.43 -6.70
CA LYS A 507 -10.83 26.40 -6.22
C LYS A 507 -10.38 25.81 -4.88
N PHE A 508 -9.06 25.73 -4.65
CA PHE A 508 -8.46 25.11 -3.46
C PHE A 508 -7.40 26.01 -2.78
N PRO A 509 -7.75 27.25 -2.37
CA PRO A 509 -6.79 28.21 -1.84
C PRO A 509 -6.20 27.80 -0.47
N SER A 510 -6.80 26.82 0.19
CA SER A 510 -6.34 26.22 1.45
C SER A 510 -5.34 25.06 1.26
N GLU A 511 -5.07 24.58 0.04
CA GLU A 511 -4.25 23.39 -0.20
C GLU A 511 -2.74 23.73 -0.21
N GLY A 512 -2.21 24.04 0.97
CA GLY A 512 -0.84 24.54 1.18
C GLY A 512 0.30 23.59 0.78
N ARG A 513 0.06 22.29 0.61
CA ARG A 513 1.05 21.34 0.04
C ARG A 513 1.30 21.57 -1.46
N TYR A 514 0.26 22.00 -2.19
CA TYR A 514 0.28 22.09 -3.65
C TYR A 514 0.24 23.51 -4.18
N VAL A 515 -0.56 24.41 -3.58
CA VAL A 515 -0.70 25.80 -4.07
C VAL A 515 0.65 26.52 -4.24
N PRO A 516 1.64 26.43 -3.32
CA PRO A 516 2.95 27.05 -3.55
C PRO A 516 3.68 26.50 -4.79
N LYS A 517 3.61 25.18 -5.03
CA LYS A 517 4.21 24.53 -6.21
C LYS A 517 3.49 24.96 -7.50
N MET A 518 2.16 24.99 -7.47
CA MET A 518 1.32 25.45 -8.58
C MET A 518 1.50 26.94 -8.87
N MET A 519 1.73 27.75 -7.84
CA MET A 519 2.02 29.18 -7.99
C MET A 519 3.39 29.40 -8.63
N THR A 520 4.44 28.68 -8.21
CA THR A 520 5.73 28.69 -8.93
C THR A 520 5.54 28.32 -10.40
N ARG A 521 4.80 27.24 -10.69
CA ARG A 521 4.52 26.82 -12.07
C ARG A 521 3.71 27.85 -12.86
N LEU A 522 2.77 28.55 -12.21
CA LEU A 522 2.03 29.67 -12.80
C LEU A 522 2.96 30.85 -13.12
N GLN A 523 3.94 31.16 -12.26
CA GLN A 523 4.94 32.19 -12.55
C GLN A 523 5.78 31.87 -13.78
N GLU A 524 6.16 30.61 -13.97
CA GLU A 524 6.90 30.15 -15.15
C GLU A 524 6.06 30.33 -16.41
N VAL A 525 4.85 29.77 -16.42
CA VAL A 525 3.94 29.80 -17.58
C VAL A 525 3.52 31.23 -17.96
N CYS A 526 3.34 32.12 -16.98
CA CYS A 526 3.00 33.52 -17.23
C CYS A 526 4.12 34.36 -17.88
N LYS A 527 5.37 33.87 -17.93
CA LYS A 527 6.46 34.52 -18.67
C LYS A 527 6.41 34.23 -20.18
N GLU A 528 5.78 33.12 -20.57
CA GLU A 528 5.78 32.60 -21.94
C GLU A 528 4.72 33.25 -22.87
N TYR A 529 3.89 34.18 -22.37
CA TYR A 529 2.91 34.90 -23.20
C TYR A 529 2.68 36.36 -22.79
N LYS A 530 2.35 37.18 -23.79
CA LYS A 530 2.10 38.62 -23.62
C LYS A 530 0.96 38.87 -22.62
N GLY A 531 1.25 39.64 -21.57
CA GLY A 531 0.29 40.00 -20.52
C GLY A 531 0.19 39.01 -19.36
N GLY A 532 0.93 37.89 -19.38
CA GLY A 532 0.93 36.93 -18.28
C GLY A 532 1.43 37.52 -16.96
N THR A 533 2.49 38.34 -16.98
CA THR A 533 2.99 39.05 -15.77
C THR A 533 1.93 39.94 -15.11
N ASP A 534 1.14 40.70 -15.88
CA ASP A 534 0.09 41.55 -15.31
C ASP A 534 -1.12 40.72 -14.84
N LEU A 535 -1.41 39.59 -15.48
CA LEU A 535 -2.43 38.63 -15.00
C LEU A 535 -2.01 38.03 -13.65
N LEU A 536 -0.76 37.60 -13.53
CA LEU A 536 -0.19 37.05 -12.29
C LEU A 536 -0.15 38.08 -11.16
N GLY A 537 0.20 39.33 -11.46
CA GLY A 537 0.14 40.42 -10.48
C GLY A 537 -1.28 40.66 -9.96
N LYS A 538 -2.31 40.61 -10.81
CA LYS A 538 -3.71 40.66 -10.33
C LYS A 538 -4.07 39.41 -9.52
N PHE A 539 -3.64 38.23 -10.00
CA PHE A 539 -3.94 36.96 -9.36
C PHE A 539 -3.41 36.85 -7.92
N TYR A 540 -2.23 37.41 -7.63
CA TYR A 540 -1.72 37.47 -6.26
C TYR A 540 -2.64 38.30 -5.33
N LEU A 541 -3.07 39.49 -5.77
CA LEU A 541 -4.01 40.31 -4.96
C LEU A 541 -5.37 39.61 -4.75
N ASP A 542 -5.85 38.87 -5.76
CA ASP A 542 -7.08 38.07 -5.66
C ASP A 542 -6.92 36.89 -4.68
N LEU A 543 -5.77 36.20 -4.70
CA LEU A 543 -5.57 34.93 -4.00
C LEU A 543 -5.25 35.11 -2.51
N LEU A 544 -4.33 36.02 -2.16
CA LEU A 544 -3.82 36.13 -0.79
C LEU A 544 -4.94 36.32 0.28
N PRO A 545 -6.03 37.07 0.03
CA PRO A 545 -7.16 37.17 0.98
C PRO A 545 -7.93 35.86 1.21
N GLN A 546 -7.86 34.91 0.27
CA GLN A 546 -8.56 33.62 0.32
C GLN A 546 -7.75 32.53 1.04
N ILE A 547 -6.46 32.76 1.28
CA ILE A 547 -5.58 31.80 1.97
C ILE A 547 -5.87 31.85 3.48
N PRO A 548 -6.05 30.70 4.16
CA PRO A 548 -6.24 30.65 5.61
C PRO A 548 -5.06 31.31 6.35
N LYS A 549 -5.32 32.44 7.01
CA LYS A 549 -4.31 33.23 7.74
C LYS A 549 -3.82 32.55 9.01
N LYS A 550 -4.63 31.68 9.61
CA LYS A 550 -4.34 30.92 10.83
C LYS A 550 -4.64 29.43 10.65
N ARG A 551 -4.02 28.61 11.50
CA ARG A 551 -4.39 27.20 11.74
C ARG A 551 -4.56 27.03 13.25
N GLY A 552 -5.80 26.88 13.71
CA GLY A 552 -6.10 27.16 15.12
C GLY A 552 -5.78 28.62 15.44
N ASP A 553 -5.06 28.86 16.54
CA ASP A 553 -4.65 30.20 16.95
C ASP A 553 -3.33 30.68 16.32
N GLU A 554 -2.52 29.76 15.79
CA GLU A 554 -1.21 30.04 15.18
C GLU A 554 -1.33 30.67 13.78
N VAL A 555 -0.37 31.52 13.42
CA VAL A 555 -0.24 32.06 12.06
C VAL A 555 0.14 30.95 11.07
N SER A 556 -0.57 30.87 9.97
CA SER A 556 -0.34 29.86 8.93
C SER A 556 1.00 30.10 8.22
N LYS A 557 1.95 29.18 8.41
CA LYS A 557 3.26 29.18 7.69
C LYS A 557 3.08 29.18 6.17
N TYR A 558 2.05 28.49 5.67
CA TYR A 558 1.66 28.52 4.26
C TYR A 558 1.21 29.93 3.82
N CYS A 559 0.39 30.62 4.63
CA CYS A 559 -0.03 32.00 4.34
C CYS A 559 1.15 32.97 4.26
N VAL A 560 2.08 32.90 5.22
CA VAL A 560 3.31 33.71 5.23
C VAL A 560 4.13 33.46 3.96
N LYS A 561 4.44 32.20 3.64
CA LYS A 561 5.21 31.81 2.44
C LYS A 561 4.59 32.35 1.15
N MET A 562 3.26 32.35 1.05
CA MET A 562 2.58 32.87 -0.14
C MET A 562 2.64 34.39 -0.27
N HIS A 563 2.60 35.12 0.84
CA HIS A 563 2.83 36.58 0.83
C HIS A 563 4.30 36.91 0.52
N GLU A 564 5.26 36.16 1.06
CA GLU A 564 6.69 36.30 0.73
C GLU A 564 6.93 36.10 -0.78
N GLN A 565 6.35 35.05 -1.37
CA GLN A 565 6.43 34.78 -2.81
C GLN A 565 5.79 35.89 -3.66
N ALA A 566 4.68 36.48 -3.20
CA ALA A 566 4.05 37.62 -3.86
C ALA A 566 4.91 38.89 -3.78
N LEU A 567 5.54 39.14 -2.63
CA LEU A 567 6.42 40.29 -2.41
C LEU A 567 7.65 40.25 -3.31
N ASP A 568 8.31 39.09 -3.40
CA ASP A 568 9.45 38.86 -4.29
C ASP A 568 9.06 39.10 -5.77
N PHE A 569 7.88 38.59 -6.18
CA PHE A 569 7.35 38.83 -7.51
C PHE A 569 7.15 40.33 -7.80
N TYR A 570 6.52 41.09 -6.91
CA TYR A 570 6.29 42.53 -7.16
C TYR A 570 7.58 43.35 -7.16
N LYS A 571 8.53 43.03 -6.28
CA LYS A 571 9.87 43.66 -6.25
C LYS A 571 10.61 43.41 -7.56
N THR A 572 10.70 42.15 -7.99
CA THR A 572 11.36 41.75 -9.24
C THR A 572 10.74 42.40 -10.47
N ASN A 573 9.44 42.74 -10.44
CA ASN A 573 8.72 43.36 -11.55
C ASN A 573 8.50 44.89 -11.38
N ASN A 574 9.22 45.55 -10.46
CA ASN A 574 9.15 47.00 -10.20
C ASN A 574 7.74 47.53 -9.85
N LYS A 575 6.87 46.69 -9.30
CA LYS A 575 5.50 47.05 -8.87
C LYS A 575 5.53 47.55 -7.41
N THR A 576 6.12 48.73 -7.21
CA THR A 576 6.48 49.24 -5.86
C THR A 576 5.28 49.46 -4.93
N ARG A 577 4.14 49.90 -5.47
CA ARG A 577 2.91 50.12 -4.70
C ARG A 577 2.34 48.80 -4.16
N GLU A 578 2.29 47.79 -5.00
CA GLU A 578 1.82 46.45 -4.67
C GLU A 578 2.77 45.76 -3.69
N ALA A 579 4.10 45.89 -3.89
CA ALA A 579 5.10 45.39 -2.94
C ALA A 579 4.90 45.97 -1.52
N ALA A 580 4.72 47.29 -1.40
CA ALA A 580 4.48 47.94 -0.11
C ALA A 580 3.17 47.48 0.57
N LEU A 581 2.12 47.19 -0.22
CA LEU A 581 0.87 46.62 0.30
C LEU A 581 1.09 45.21 0.87
N ILE A 582 1.88 44.35 0.20
CA ILE A 582 2.17 43.00 0.70
C ILE A 582 3.08 43.05 1.95
N GLU A 583 4.05 43.97 2.02
CA GLU A 583 4.86 44.17 3.23
C GLU A 583 4.01 44.57 4.44
N GLN A 584 3.02 45.46 4.24
CA GLN A 584 2.07 45.82 5.29
C GLN A 584 1.22 44.63 5.74
N GLN A 585 0.80 43.77 4.82
CA GLN A 585 0.03 42.55 5.13
C GLN A 585 0.87 41.53 5.90
N LEU A 586 2.13 41.29 5.51
CA LEU A 586 3.08 40.45 6.23
C LEU A 586 3.33 40.96 7.66
N ALA A 587 3.56 42.26 7.81
CA ALA A 587 3.75 42.88 9.12
C ALA A 587 2.50 42.76 10.01
N ALA A 588 1.29 42.78 9.43
CA ALA A 588 0.05 42.56 10.16
C ALA A 588 -0.13 41.09 10.59
N LEU A 589 0.26 40.11 9.76
CA LEU A 589 0.27 38.69 10.13
C LEU A 589 1.22 38.43 11.31
N GLY A 590 2.43 39.01 11.29
CA GLY A 590 3.42 38.85 12.37
C GLY A 590 3.03 39.50 13.71
N ARG A 591 2.10 40.47 13.72
CA ARG A 591 1.63 41.13 14.96
C ARG A 591 0.44 40.42 15.63
N GLY A 592 -0.19 39.45 14.97
CA GLY A 592 -1.40 38.77 15.45
C GLY A 592 -1.18 37.50 16.26
N GLY A 593 0.00 37.34 16.86
CA GLY A 593 0.47 36.14 17.57
C GLY A 593 1.15 36.40 18.93
N ASN A 594 0.95 37.58 19.52
CA ASN A 594 1.24 37.89 20.93
C ASN A 594 -0.07 38.08 21.69
#